data_AF-A0A9E2UU10-F1
#
_entry.id   AF-A0A9E2UU10-F1
#
_cell.length_a   1.000
_cell.length_b   1.000
_cell.length_c   1.000
_cell.angle_alpha   90.00
_cell.angle_beta   90.00
_cell.angle_gamma   90.00
#
_symmetry.space_group_name_H-M   'P 1'
#
loop_
_entity.id
_entity.type
_entity.pdbx_description
1 polymer ?
#
loop_
_entity_poly.entity_id
_entity_poly.type
_entity_poly.pdbx_seq_one_letter_code
_entity_poly.pdbx_strand_id
1 'polypeptide(L)' 'MKNLTIILIMLISTLGPSAVIAAVGYASVRALGRNPAAAPKILISMILAFVFAEAIAILGLLIVYNLFGG' A
#
# COMPACT_ATOMS: atom_id res chain seq x y z
N MET A 1 -22.03 15.93 -8.09
CA MET A 1 -21.31 15.82 -6.79
C MET A 1 -20.75 14.41 -6.54
N LYS A 2 -21.48 13.32 -6.87
CA LYS A 2 -21.05 11.92 -6.72
C LYS A 2 -19.61 11.62 -7.22
N ASN A 3 -19.28 12.07 -8.44
CA ASN A 3 -17.96 11.80 -9.04
C ASN A 3 -16.80 12.47 -8.30
N LEU A 4 -17.01 13.68 -7.75
CA LEU A 4 -15.97 14.39 -6.98
C LEU A 4 -15.66 13.66 -5.67
N THR A 5 -16.70 13.17 -4.99
CA THR A 5 -16.57 12.36 -3.77
C THR A 5 -15.80 11.06 -4.03
N ILE A 6 -16.09 10.36 -5.13
CA ILE A 6 -15.39 9.13 -5.50
C ILE A 6 -13.89 9.40 -5.74
N ILE A 7 -13.56 10.47 -6.49
CA ILE A 7 -12.16 10.84 -6.77
C ILE A 7 -11.41 11.16 -5.48
N LEU A 8 -12.03 11.92 -4.56
CA LEU A 8 -11.44 12.25 -3.27
C LEU A 8 -11.18 11.00 -2.41
N ILE A 9 -12.14 10.08 -2.33
CA ILE A 9 -11.97 8.86 -1.54
C ILE A 9 -10.88 7.97 -2.14
N MET A 10 -10.82 7.85 -3.48
CA MET A 10 -9.75 7.08 -4.13
C MET A 10 -8.36 7.67 -3.89
N LEU A 11 -8.23 9.00 -3.90
CA LEU A 11 -6.95 9.66 -3.58
C LEU A 11 -6.56 9.39 -2.12
N ILE A 12 -7.49 9.56 -1.18
CA ILE A 12 -7.22 9.36 0.25
C ILE A 12 -6.90 7.88 0.54
N SER A 13 -7.63 6.94 -0.07
CA SER A 13 -7.45 5.50 0.16
C SER A 13 -6.14 4.98 -0.39
N THR A 14 -5.59 5.60 -1.44
CA THR A 14 -4.30 5.20 -2.04
C THR A 14 -3.08 5.87 -1.39
N LEU A 15 -3.27 7.01 -0.70
CA LEU A 15 -2.19 7.71 0.00
C LEU A 15 -1.59 6.91 1.16
N GLY A 16 -2.42 6.20 1.94
CA GLY A 16 -1.94 5.36 3.04
C GLY A 16 -1.03 4.21 2.57
N PRO A 17 -1.51 3.33 1.67
CA PRO A 17 -0.73 2.23 1.11
C PRO A 17 0.54 2.71 0.40
N SER A 18 0.47 3.78 -0.40
CA SER A 18 1.64 4.33 -1.08
C SER A 18 2.71 4.84 -0.11
N ALA A 19 2.32 5.46 1.01
CA ALA A 19 3.25 5.88 2.05
C ALA A 19 3.94 4.69 2.72
N VAL A 20 3.20 3.61 3.01
CA VAL A 20 3.78 2.36 3.56
C VAL A 20 4.75 1.74 2.56
N ILE A 21 4.37 1.67 1.28
CA ILE A 21 5.21 1.13 0.22
C ILE A 21 6.52 1.92 0.11
N ALA A 22 6.44 3.26 0.10
CA ALA A 22 7.60 4.13 0.02
C ALA A 22 8.54 3.94 1.23
N ALA A 23 8.00 3.95 2.45
CA ALA A 23 8.79 3.82 3.67
C ALA A 23 9.47 2.45 3.78
N VAL A 24 8.72 1.36 3.55
CA VAL A 24 9.23 -0.01 3.65
C VAL A 24 10.19 -0.32 2.51
N GLY A 25 9.91 0.14 1.29
CA GLY A 25 10.81 -0.01 0.14
C GLY A 25 12.15 0.68 0.39
N TYR A 26 12.12 1.94 0.84
CA TYR A 26 13.33 2.69 1.18
C TYR A 26 14.16 2.02 2.28
N ALA A 27 13.50 1.58 3.36
CA ALA A 27 14.17 0.89 4.45
C ALA A 27 14.79 -0.46 4.00
N SER A 28 14.05 -1.22 3.18
CA SER A 28 14.51 -2.51 2.65
C SER A 28 15.75 -2.34 1.77
N VAL A 29 15.75 -1.37 0.84
CA VAL A 29 16.90 -1.08 -0.02
C VAL A 29 18.13 -0.69 0.79
N ARG A 30 17.97 0.17 1.81
CA ARG A 30 19.08 0.53 2.71
C ARG A 30 19.62 -0.65 3.50
N ALA A 31 18.74 -1.50 4.03
CA ALA A 31 19.13 -2.67 4.81
C ALA A 31 19.90 -3.69 3.94
N LEU A 32 19.40 -3.95 2.73
CA LEU A 32 20.06 -4.78 1.72
C LEU A 32 21.43 -4.24 1.32
N GLY A 33 21.54 -2.93 1.09
CA GLY A 33 22.82 -2.30 0.74
C GLY A 33 23.88 -2.41 1.86
N ARG A 34 23.45 -2.50 3.13
CA ARG A 34 24.36 -2.72 4.27
C ARG A 34 24.69 -4.19 4.51
N ASN A 35 23.78 -5.11 4.19
CA ASN A 35 23.98 -6.54 4.37
C ASN A 35 23.24 -7.36 3.28
N PRO A 36 23.90 -7.66 2.16
CA PRO A 36 23.29 -8.43 1.06
C PRO A 36 22.88 -9.86 1.47
N ALA A 37 23.56 -10.47 2.44
CA ALA A 37 23.25 -11.83 2.89
C ALA A 37 21.88 -11.93 3.60
N ALA A 38 21.32 -10.81 4.07
CA ALA A 38 20.00 -10.77 4.69
C ALA A 38 18.84 -10.69 3.67
N ALA A 39 19.13 -10.68 2.36
CA ALA A 39 18.13 -10.50 1.32
C ALA A 39 16.90 -11.40 1.41
N PRO A 40 17.02 -12.73 1.61
CA PRO A 40 15.85 -13.61 1.63
C PRO A 40 14.86 -13.23 2.74
N LYS A 41 15.37 -12.85 3.92
CA LYS A 41 14.55 -12.47 5.07
C LYS A 41 13.90 -11.10 4.89
N ILE A 42 14.64 -10.12 4.36
CA ILE A 42 14.14 -8.76 4.13
C ILE A 42 13.04 -8.77 3.06
N LEU A 43 13.26 -9.47 1.94
CA LEU A 43 12.30 -9.52 0.84
C LEU A 43 10.97 -10.15 1.27
N ILE A 44 11.00 -11.24 2.03
CA ILE A 44 9.77 -11.87 2.57
C ILE A 44 9.01 -10.88 3.46
N SER A 45 9.69 -10.21 4.39
CA SER A 45 9.07 -9.22 5.27
C SER A 45 8.51 -8.01 4.51
N MET A 46 9.23 -7.55 3.48
CA MET A 46 8.81 -6.43 2.63
C MET A 46 7.55 -6.78 1.85
N ILE A 47 7.53 -7.94 1.20
CA ILE A 47 6.37 -8.42 0.43
C ILE A 47 5.15 -8.55 1.34
N LEU A 48 5.30 -9.15 2.53
CA LEU A 48 4.20 -9.24 3.50
C LEU A 48 3.66 -7.85 3.89
N ALA A 49 4.54 -6.89 4.17
CA ALA A 49 4.13 -5.52 4.49
C ALA A 49 3.36 -4.85 3.33
N PHE A 50 3.81 -5.03 2.09
CA PHE A 50 3.10 -4.52 0.92
C PHE A 50 1.74 -5.19 0.73
N VAL A 51 1.66 -6.51 0.90
CA VAL A 51 0.39 -7.25 0.80
C VAL A 51 -0.61 -6.76 1.86
N PHE A 52 -0.18 -6.53 3.09
CA PHE A 52 -1.06 -5.96 4.13
C PHE A 52 -1.50 -4.53 3.80
N ALA A 53 -0.61 -3.69 3.26
CA ALA A 53 -0.96 -2.33 2.85
C ALA A 53 -1.98 -2.33 1.70
N GLU A 54 -1.78 -3.18 0.69
CA GLU A 54 -2.68 -3.34 -0.45
C GLU A 54 -4.03 -3.95 -0.04
N ALA A 55 -4.05 -4.89 0.93
CA ALA A 55 -5.30 -5.43 1.45
C ALA A 55 -6.20 -4.34 2.04
N ILE A 56 -5.62 -3.37 2.76
CA ILE A 56 -6.35 -2.21 3.28
C ILE A 56 -6.84 -1.31 2.13
N ALA A 57 -6.02 -1.10 1.10
CA ALA A 57 -6.38 -0.34 -0.09
C ALA A 57 -7.61 -0.93 -0.80
N ILE A 58 -7.59 -2.24 -1.02
CA ILE A 58 -8.65 -2.99 -1.68
C ILE A 58 -9.94 -2.95 -0.86
N LEU A 59 -9.87 -3.08 0.48
CA LEU A 59 -11.04 -2.92 1.35
C LEU A 59 -11.66 -1.52 1.21
N GLY A 60 -10.84 -0.47 1.13
CA GLY A 60 -11.31 0.90 0.89
C GLY A 60 -12.01 1.03 -0.46
N LEU A 61 -11.42 0.50 -1.53
CA LEU A 61 -12.02 0.52 -2.88
C LEU A 61 -13.33 -0.28 -2.94
N LEU A 62 -13.40 -1.41 -2.25
CA LEU A 62 -14.61 -2.24 -2.17
C LEU A 62 -15.77 -1.49 -1.51
N ILE A 63 -15.50 -0.74 -0.43
CA ILE A 63 -16.51 0.07 0.25
C ILE A 63 -17.01 1.19 -0.68
N VAL A 64 -16.09 1.87 -1.38
CA VAL A 64 -16.45 2.90 -2.38
C VAL A 64 -17.32 2.33 -3.48
N TYR A 65 -16.97 1.16 -4.01
CA TYR A 65 -17.75 0.47 -5.02
C TYR A 65 -19.16 0.14 -4.52
N ASN A 66 -19.30 -0.41 -3.31
CA ASN A 66 -20.62 -0.73 -2.74
C ASN A 66 -21.48 0.52 -2.48
N LEU A 67 -20.87 1.64 -2.10
CA LEU A 67 -21.59 2.89 -1.81
C LEU A 67 -22.07 3.62 -3.08
N PHE A 68 -21.35 3.51 -4.20
CA PHE A 68 -21.58 4.36 -5.37
C PHE A 68 -21.78 3.62 -6.69
N GLY A 69 -21.47 2.33 -6.74
CA GLY A 69 -21.52 1.46 -7.92
C GLY A 69 -22.88 0.79 -8.16
N GLY A 70 -23.85 0.98 -7.26
CA GLY A 70 -25.26 0.64 -7.46
C GLY A 70 -26.06 1.76 -8.14
#